data_AF-A0A259SBH4-F1
#
_entry.id   AF-A0A259SBH4-F1
#
_cell.length_a   1.000
_cell.length_b   1.000
_cell.length_c   1.000
_cell.angle_alpha   90.00
_cell.angle_beta   90.00
_cell.angle_gamma   90.00
#
_symmetry.space_group_name_H-M   'P 1'
#
loop_
_entity.id
_entity.type
_entity.pdbx_description
1 polymer ?
#
loop_
_entity_poly.entity_id
_entity_poly.type
_entity_poly.pdbx_seq_one_letter_code
_entity_poly.pdbx_strand_id
1 'polypeptide(L)'
;MSRARAGSGARGRAGARTPARRERSRGASAHAARALTRRRSVSAPSPSTPPPTTDAPSQVRSHEGASTPRGGVDVPRLRRVCTVVIEVGALQEGQGPVVRLLAVRDEDPLREWDALGEWWPDRPGVIGIRDRRAGGAWLAVDPASHRLAVLLNRADVLDLPDDQAVSRGTLAPASVTGTSPSGSERMHGFNLLEVSPDGARVLSWDGTELRETPVPPGVHMIAHSDLDDPDTARIARWLPEFRAHPTRDEEWPESWIRLLATTAELDPTDDRAIIRDNRPHGYPTQSLLYCIASVGPDGVEVRDHALPAPAHWA
;
A
#
# COMPACT_ATOMS: atom_id res chain seq x y z
N MET A 1 35.79 5.57 65.81
CA MET A 1 37.00 5.36 64.98
C MET A 1 36.61 5.61 63.52
N SER A 2 37.24 6.39 62.65
CA SER A 2 38.29 7.41 62.67
C SER A 2 38.26 8.12 61.29
N ARG A 3 38.25 9.47 61.28
CA ARG A 3 38.81 10.46 60.31
C ARG A 3 38.48 10.34 58.79
N ALA A 4 37.86 11.34 58.11
CA ALA A 4 38.28 12.71 57.76
C ALA A 4 39.45 12.83 56.75
N ARG A 5 39.22 13.41 55.55
CA ARG A 5 39.81 14.69 55.07
C ARG A 5 39.50 15.04 53.61
N ALA A 6 39.46 16.35 53.37
CA ALA A 6 39.31 17.06 52.11
C ALA A 6 40.65 17.59 51.55
N GLY A 7 40.62 18.08 50.30
CA GLY A 7 41.59 18.99 49.67
C GLY A 7 42.45 18.34 48.56
N SER A 8 42.96 19.01 47.53
CA SER A 8 42.89 20.39 47.02
C SER A 8 43.81 20.45 45.77
N GLY A 9 43.41 21.17 44.72
CA GLY A 9 44.29 21.85 43.72
C GLY A 9 45.01 20.98 42.67
N ALA A 10 45.54 21.50 41.56
CA ALA A 10 45.42 22.77 40.84
C ALA A 10 46.27 22.66 39.54
N ARG A 11 45.79 23.25 38.43
CA ARG A 11 46.52 23.99 37.37
C ARG A 11 47.62 23.32 36.50
N GLY A 12 47.47 23.53 35.17
CA GLY A 12 48.53 23.70 34.15
C GLY A 12 47.96 23.46 32.73
N ARG A 13 47.57 24.48 31.94
CA ARG A 13 48.37 25.28 30.97
C ARG A 13 49.30 24.42 30.08
N ALA A 14 49.49 24.60 28.78
CA ALA A 14 48.95 25.49 27.74
C ALA A 14 49.58 25.09 26.38
N GLY A 15 48.88 25.39 25.28
CA GLY A 15 49.47 25.73 23.96
C GLY A 15 49.80 24.58 23.00
N ALA A 16 49.77 24.74 21.67
CA ALA A 16 49.34 25.84 20.82
C ALA A 16 49.45 25.38 19.34
N ARG A 17 48.59 25.97 18.49
CA ARG A 17 48.86 26.42 17.09
C ARG A 17 48.85 25.43 15.90
N THR A 18 47.75 25.55 15.13
CA THR A 18 47.66 25.61 13.65
C THR A 18 48.63 26.65 13.04
N PRO A 19 49.00 26.62 11.74
CA PRO A 19 48.13 27.06 10.61
C PRO A 19 48.40 26.34 9.24
N ALA A 20 47.38 26.09 8.40
CA ALA A 20 46.87 26.89 7.25
C ALA A 20 47.48 26.61 5.84
N ARG A 21 46.58 26.19 4.94
CA ARG A 21 46.19 26.80 3.63
C ARG A 21 47.19 26.87 2.45
N ARG A 22 46.75 26.30 1.31
CA ARG A 22 46.83 26.81 -0.10
C ARG A 22 46.00 25.86 -0.98
N GLU A 23 44.82 26.20 -1.50
CA GLU A 23 44.43 27.09 -2.62
C GLU A 23 45.05 26.85 -4.01
N ARG A 24 44.13 26.47 -4.94
CA ARG A 24 43.95 26.81 -6.37
C ARG A 24 44.87 26.17 -7.44
N SER A 25 44.25 25.50 -8.42
CA SER A 25 43.98 26.01 -9.80
C SER A 25 43.58 24.85 -10.75
N ARG A 26 42.39 24.88 -11.38
CA ARG A 26 42.11 25.19 -12.81
C ARG A 26 42.71 24.25 -13.87
N GLY A 27 41.81 23.70 -14.70
CA GLY A 27 42.03 23.11 -16.03
C GLY A 27 40.76 22.35 -16.41
N ALA A 28 39.74 22.96 -17.03
CA ALA A 28 39.61 23.25 -18.45
C ALA A 28 39.85 22.03 -19.35
N SER A 29 38.77 21.43 -19.86
CA SER A 29 38.75 20.99 -21.26
C SER A 29 37.31 20.97 -21.78
N ALA A 30 37.06 21.91 -22.68
CA ALA A 30 35.92 21.96 -23.56
C ALA A 30 36.18 21.02 -24.75
N HIS A 31 35.15 20.31 -25.19
CA HIS A 31 35.07 19.83 -26.55
C HIS A 31 33.80 20.37 -27.20
N ALA A 32 34.03 21.14 -28.27
CA ALA A 32 33.06 21.73 -29.14
C ALA A 32 33.16 21.06 -30.52
N ALA A 33 32.01 20.72 -31.12
CA ALA A 33 31.71 20.71 -32.56
C ALA A 33 30.27 20.17 -32.71
N ARG A 34 29.21 20.95 -32.94
CA ARG A 34 28.81 21.70 -34.15
C ARG A 34 28.57 20.83 -35.39
N ALA A 35 27.30 20.54 -35.70
CA ALA A 35 26.66 20.53 -37.04
C ALA A 35 25.15 20.26 -36.84
N LEU A 36 24.23 21.24 -36.94
CA LEU A 36 23.59 21.74 -38.17
C LEU A 36 23.16 20.63 -39.15
N THR A 37 21.87 20.27 -39.15
CA THR A 37 21.02 20.52 -40.34
C THR A 37 19.52 20.47 -40.02
N ARG A 38 18.84 21.43 -40.63
CA ARG A 38 17.40 21.66 -40.70
C ARG A 38 16.79 20.85 -41.84
N ARG A 39 15.45 20.70 -41.79
CA ARG A 39 14.48 20.34 -42.86
C ARG A 39 14.40 18.84 -43.15
N ARG A 40 13.24 18.23 -43.39
CA ARG A 40 11.99 18.73 -44.00
C ARG A 40 10.83 17.79 -43.65
N SER A 41 9.69 18.40 -43.36
CA SER A 41 8.34 17.86 -43.47
C SER A 41 8.08 17.21 -44.84
N VAL A 42 7.40 16.05 -44.85
CA VAL A 42 6.63 15.59 -46.01
C VAL A 42 5.29 15.03 -45.51
N SER A 43 4.23 15.64 -46.02
CA SER A 43 2.82 15.34 -45.80
C SER A 43 2.37 14.01 -46.41
N ALA A 44 1.23 13.53 -45.90
CA ALA A 44 0.38 12.46 -46.40
C ALA A 44 0.06 12.50 -47.91
N PRO A 45 -0.50 11.40 -48.44
CA PRO A 45 -1.90 11.49 -48.86
C PRO A 45 -2.75 10.22 -48.58
N SER A 46 -3.97 10.44 -48.09
CA SER A 46 -5.19 9.70 -48.50
C SER A 46 -5.99 10.67 -49.38
N PRO A 47 -6.78 10.24 -50.39
CA PRO A 47 -8.07 9.56 -50.12
C PRO A 47 -8.52 8.57 -51.24
N SER A 48 -9.55 7.76 -50.96
CA SER A 48 -10.69 7.57 -51.89
C SER A 48 -11.70 6.51 -51.43
N THR A 49 -12.97 6.90 -51.46
CA THR A 49 -14.21 6.12 -51.67
C THR A 49 -15.22 7.13 -52.27
N PRO A 50 -16.41 6.79 -52.82
CA PRO A 50 -17.03 5.52 -53.25
C PRO A 50 -17.60 5.65 -54.71
N PRO A 51 -18.61 4.89 -55.25
CA PRO A 51 -20.03 4.88 -54.81
C PRO A 51 -20.78 3.52 -55.13
N PRO A 52 -22.12 3.42 -55.36
CA PRO A 52 -23.07 2.79 -54.42
C PRO A 52 -23.98 1.69 -55.03
N THR A 53 -24.76 0.96 -54.22
CA THR A 53 -26.04 0.36 -54.66
C THR A 53 -27.04 0.16 -53.49
N THR A 54 -28.24 0.67 -53.72
CA THR A 54 -29.61 0.41 -53.19
C THR A 54 -29.89 -1.10 -52.99
N ASP A 55 -30.81 -1.62 -52.15
CA ASP A 55 -32.21 -1.25 -51.88
C ASP A 55 -32.77 -2.01 -50.64
N ALA A 56 -33.96 -1.63 -50.17
CA ALA A 56 -34.59 -1.98 -48.88
C ALA A 56 -35.38 -3.35 -48.83
N PRO A 57 -36.40 -3.54 -47.96
CA PRO A 57 -36.35 -4.25 -46.68
C PRO A 57 -37.16 -5.57 -46.63
N SER A 58 -36.88 -6.47 -45.68
CA SER A 58 -37.79 -7.60 -45.37
C SER A 58 -38.10 -7.71 -43.88
N GLN A 59 -39.38 -7.50 -43.53
CA GLN A 59 -39.97 -7.87 -42.25
C GLN A 59 -40.16 -9.38 -42.16
N VAL A 60 -39.76 -10.03 -41.06
CA VAL A 60 -40.37 -11.28 -40.59
C VAL A 60 -40.39 -11.35 -39.06
N ARG A 61 -41.61 -11.21 -38.54
CA ARG A 61 -42.30 -11.94 -37.46
C ARG A 61 -41.51 -12.45 -36.23
N SER A 62 -42.11 -12.07 -35.10
CA SER A 62 -42.07 -12.64 -33.76
C SER A 62 -42.02 -14.17 -33.68
N HIS A 63 -41.11 -14.67 -32.85
CA HIS A 63 -41.28 -15.92 -32.11
C HIS A 63 -40.98 -15.69 -30.63
N GLU A 64 -42.04 -15.77 -29.81
CA GLU A 64 -41.94 -16.05 -28.39
C GLU A 64 -41.26 -17.41 -28.21
N GLY A 65 -40.10 -17.39 -27.54
CA GLY A 65 -39.39 -18.57 -27.09
C GLY A 65 -38.97 -18.35 -25.66
N ALA A 66 -39.75 -18.90 -24.73
CA ALA A 66 -39.43 -18.97 -23.31
C ALA A 66 -38.04 -19.57 -23.13
N SER A 67 -37.09 -18.73 -22.75
CA SER A 67 -35.71 -19.13 -22.47
C SER A 67 -35.56 -19.29 -20.96
N THR A 68 -35.53 -20.54 -20.53
CA THR A 68 -35.12 -20.97 -19.19
C THR A 68 -33.80 -20.29 -18.82
N PRO A 69 -33.66 -19.66 -17.64
CA PRO A 69 -32.38 -19.10 -17.24
C PRO A 69 -31.42 -20.27 -17.02
N ARG A 70 -30.40 -20.36 -17.88
CA ARG A 70 -29.24 -21.21 -17.64
C ARG A 70 -28.60 -20.70 -16.35
N GLY A 71 -28.53 -21.57 -15.35
CA GLY A 71 -27.83 -21.30 -14.10
C GLY A 71 -26.41 -20.85 -14.42
N GLY A 72 -26.14 -19.57 -14.18
CA GLY A 72 -24.79 -19.08 -14.07
C GLY A 72 -24.15 -19.81 -12.90
N VAL A 73 -23.04 -20.49 -13.16
CA VAL A 73 -22.16 -20.94 -12.09
C VAL A 73 -21.69 -19.66 -11.42
N ASP A 74 -22.16 -19.44 -10.20
CA ASP A 74 -21.74 -18.32 -9.37
C ASP A 74 -20.26 -18.58 -9.06
N VAL A 75 -19.36 -18.00 -9.87
CA VAL A 75 -17.94 -18.03 -9.58
C VAL A 75 -17.79 -17.30 -8.25
N PRO A 76 -17.26 -17.94 -7.20
CA PRO A 76 -17.14 -17.29 -5.90
C PRO A 76 -16.31 -16.02 -6.10
N ARG A 77 -16.96 -14.86 -6.02
CA ARG A 77 -16.26 -13.59 -5.98
C ARG A 77 -15.34 -13.68 -4.77
N LEU A 78 -14.05 -13.48 -4.97
CA LEU A 78 -13.08 -13.36 -3.88
C LEU A 78 -13.57 -12.27 -2.91
N ARG A 79 -14.25 -12.66 -1.82
CA ARG A 79 -14.55 -11.83 -0.66
C ARG A 79 -13.33 -11.92 0.27
N ARG A 80 -12.19 -11.39 -0.15
CA ARG A 80 -10.90 -11.75 0.46
C ARG A 80 -10.34 -10.64 1.38
N VAL A 81 -9.38 -11.02 2.22
CA VAL A 81 -8.26 -10.27 2.84
C VAL A 81 -8.37 -8.89 3.50
N CYS A 82 -7.30 -8.68 4.30
CA CYS A 82 -6.76 -7.49 4.95
C CYS A 82 -7.60 -6.22 4.80
N THR A 83 -7.80 -5.53 5.90
CA THR A 83 -8.52 -4.26 5.90
C THR A 83 -7.56 -3.16 6.29
N VAL A 84 -7.57 -2.04 5.56
CA VAL A 84 -6.79 -0.85 5.94
C VAL A 84 -7.74 0.33 6.03
N VAL A 85 -7.72 0.99 7.19
CA VAL A 85 -8.31 2.32 7.41
C VAL A 85 -7.20 3.34 7.24
N ILE A 86 -7.46 4.40 6.48
CA ILE A 86 -6.48 5.41 6.08
C ILE A 86 -7.08 6.78 6.38
N GLU A 87 -6.36 7.64 7.08
CA GLU A 87 -6.67 9.07 7.12
C GLU A 87 -5.54 9.85 6.47
N VAL A 88 -5.91 10.69 5.50
CA VAL A 88 -5.01 11.65 4.88
C VAL A 88 -5.37 13.04 5.39
N GLY A 89 -4.42 13.68 6.07
CA GLY A 89 -4.56 15.05 6.54
C GLY A 89 -4.69 16.05 5.37
N ALA A 90 -5.22 17.24 5.68
CA ALA A 90 -5.23 18.33 4.70
C ALA A 90 -3.78 18.75 4.37
N LEU A 91 -3.55 19.12 3.10
CA LEU A 91 -2.28 19.71 2.69
C LEU A 91 -2.03 21.01 3.44
N GLN A 92 -0.81 21.18 3.96
CA GLN A 92 -0.36 22.42 4.58
C GLN A 92 0.63 23.12 3.64
N GLU A 93 0.64 24.45 3.63
CA GLU A 93 1.57 25.20 2.78
C GLU A 93 3.02 24.84 3.12
N GLY A 94 3.75 24.31 2.13
CA GLY A 94 5.16 23.95 2.28
C GLY A 94 5.44 22.61 2.98
N GLN A 95 4.41 21.83 3.32
CA GLN A 95 4.57 20.50 3.96
C GLN A 95 3.62 19.47 3.34
N GLY A 96 4.09 18.22 3.21
CA GLY A 96 3.27 17.08 2.81
C GLY A 96 2.19 16.74 3.85
N PRO A 97 1.15 15.98 3.47
CA PRO A 97 0.10 15.59 4.40
C PRO A 97 0.64 14.59 5.44
N VAL A 98 0.04 14.60 6.63
CA VAL A 98 0.19 13.49 7.58
C VAL A 98 -0.79 12.40 7.19
N VAL A 99 -0.31 11.18 7.01
CA VAL A 99 -1.12 9.99 6.71
C VAL A 99 -1.06 9.04 7.89
N ARG A 100 -2.23 8.65 8.39
CA ARG A 100 -2.36 7.68 9.49
C ARG A 100 -3.13 6.46 9.01
N LEU A 101 -2.79 5.30 9.54
CA LEU A 101 -3.42 4.06 9.14
C LEU A 101 -3.59 3.08 10.31
N LEU A 102 -4.63 2.28 10.18
CA LEU A 102 -4.84 1.03 10.91
C LEU A 102 -4.98 -0.07 9.87
N ALA A 103 -4.06 -1.02 9.85
CA ALA A 103 -4.04 -2.12 8.90
C ALA A 103 -4.20 -3.45 9.65
N VAL A 104 -5.15 -4.28 9.24
CA VAL A 104 -5.39 -5.62 9.80
C VAL A 104 -4.98 -6.64 8.76
N ARG A 105 -4.15 -7.61 9.16
CA ARG A 105 -3.67 -8.68 8.29
C ARG A 105 -4.52 -9.93 8.45
N ASP A 106 -5.11 -10.38 7.35
CA ASP A 106 -5.78 -11.68 7.26
C ASP A 106 -4.88 -12.66 6.48
N GLU A 107 -4.52 -13.79 7.09
CA GLU A 107 -3.65 -14.80 6.48
C GLU A 107 -3.93 -16.19 7.07
N ASP A 108 -3.47 -17.25 6.39
CA ASP A 108 -3.36 -18.60 6.96
C ASP A 108 -2.59 -18.58 8.31
N PRO A 109 -3.23 -18.99 9.42
CA PRO A 109 -2.59 -19.06 10.74
C PRO A 109 -1.34 -19.96 10.79
N LEU A 110 -1.21 -20.92 9.87
CA LEU A 110 -0.05 -21.81 9.77
C LEU A 110 1.09 -21.21 8.95
N ARG A 111 0.86 -20.07 8.28
CA ARG A 111 1.90 -19.39 7.50
C ARG A 111 2.79 -18.56 8.41
N GLU A 112 4.04 -18.99 8.56
CA GLU A 112 5.03 -18.31 9.37
C GLU A 112 5.30 -16.87 8.90
N TRP A 113 5.41 -15.95 9.86
CA TRP A 113 5.73 -14.54 9.64
C TRP A 113 6.62 -14.02 10.78
N ASP A 114 7.32 -12.93 10.53
CA ASP A 114 8.06 -12.19 11.56
C ASP A 114 7.39 -10.84 11.83
N ALA A 115 7.37 -10.44 13.10
CA ALA A 115 6.92 -9.14 13.58
C ALA A 115 7.71 -7.99 12.96
N LEU A 116 7.33 -6.74 13.25
CA LEU A 116 7.97 -5.58 12.64
C LEU A 116 9.48 -5.56 12.92
N GLY A 117 10.30 -5.56 11.86
CA GLY A 117 11.76 -5.56 11.99
C GLY A 117 12.52 -5.41 10.69
N GLU A 118 13.83 -5.24 10.78
CA GLU A 118 14.77 -5.16 9.64
C GLU A 118 15.13 -6.56 9.14
N TRP A 119 14.34 -7.09 8.20
CA TRP A 119 14.46 -8.48 7.79
C TRP A 119 15.19 -8.73 6.47
N TRP A 120 15.49 -7.67 5.71
CA TRP A 120 16.03 -7.75 4.36
C TRP A 120 17.46 -7.20 4.30
N PRO A 121 18.49 -8.07 4.30
CA PRO A 121 19.88 -7.63 4.23
C PRO A 121 20.23 -6.84 2.97
N ASP A 122 19.49 -7.06 1.87
CA ASP A 122 19.63 -6.36 0.59
C ASP A 122 18.91 -5.00 0.56
N ARG A 123 18.14 -4.66 1.60
CA ARG A 123 17.43 -3.39 1.77
C ARG A 123 17.66 -2.84 3.19
N PRO A 124 18.90 -2.43 3.52
CA PRO A 124 19.23 -1.94 4.86
C PRO A 124 18.35 -0.74 5.25
N GLY A 125 17.84 -0.74 6.48
CA GLY A 125 16.94 0.30 7.00
C GLY A 125 15.45 0.10 6.68
N VAL A 126 15.09 -0.80 5.76
CA VAL A 126 13.69 -1.16 5.53
C VAL A 126 13.21 -2.09 6.65
N ILE A 127 12.13 -1.69 7.30
CA ILE A 127 11.43 -2.49 8.31
C ILE A 127 10.08 -2.98 7.80
N GLY A 128 9.59 -4.10 8.31
CA GLY A 128 8.27 -4.60 7.91
C GLY A 128 7.85 -5.88 8.58
N ILE A 129 6.62 -6.32 8.25
CA ILE A 129 6.08 -7.63 8.61
C ILE A 129 6.47 -8.61 7.53
N ARG A 130 7.48 -9.45 7.79
CA ARG A 130 8.03 -10.39 6.80
C ARG A 130 7.21 -11.67 6.74
N ASP A 131 6.87 -12.08 5.52
CA ASP A 131 6.42 -13.43 5.24
C ASP A 131 7.65 -14.36 5.16
N ARG A 132 7.78 -15.31 6.09
CA ARG A 132 8.95 -16.20 6.13
C ARG A 132 8.96 -17.23 5.02
N ARG A 133 7.79 -17.58 4.48
CA ARG A 133 7.64 -18.56 3.41
C ARG A 133 8.01 -17.97 2.06
N ALA A 134 7.53 -16.75 1.78
CA ALA A 134 7.74 -16.10 0.49
C ALA A 134 8.90 -15.08 0.48
N GLY A 135 9.44 -14.72 1.65
CA GLY A 135 10.52 -13.72 1.80
C GLY A 135 10.10 -12.27 1.55
N GLY A 136 8.83 -12.03 1.17
CA GLY A 136 8.25 -10.71 0.95
C GLY A 136 7.68 -10.07 2.22
N ALA A 137 6.90 -9.00 2.04
CA ALA A 137 6.21 -8.31 3.12
C ALA A 137 4.71 -8.14 2.84
N TRP A 138 3.93 -8.13 3.91
CA TRP A 138 2.57 -7.60 3.89
C TRP A 138 2.57 -6.07 4.08
N LEU A 139 3.38 -5.57 5.01
CA LEU A 139 3.60 -4.16 5.28
C LEU A 139 5.10 -3.89 5.33
N ALA A 140 5.55 -2.85 4.65
CA ALA A 140 6.93 -2.39 4.68
C ALA A 140 6.99 -0.87 4.89
N VAL A 141 8.07 -0.41 5.50
CA VAL A 141 8.36 1.00 5.78
C VAL A 141 9.84 1.26 5.49
N ASP A 142 10.12 2.36 4.83
CA ASP A 142 11.43 2.98 4.81
C ASP A 142 11.38 4.27 5.64
N PRO A 143 11.86 4.25 6.90
CA PRO A 143 11.85 5.41 7.76
C PRO A 143 12.68 6.58 7.22
N ALA A 144 13.72 6.31 6.41
CA ALA A 144 14.61 7.36 5.90
C ALA A 144 13.98 8.18 4.77
N SER A 145 13.16 7.55 3.93
CA SER A 145 12.43 8.22 2.84
C SER A 145 10.98 8.59 3.19
N HIS A 146 10.55 8.27 4.42
CA HIS A 146 9.19 8.46 4.92
C HIS A 146 8.15 7.78 4.02
N ARG A 147 8.45 6.55 3.62
CA ARG A 147 7.59 5.74 2.75
C ARG A 147 7.05 4.54 3.50
N LEU A 148 5.79 4.21 3.22
CA LEU A 148 5.12 3.03 3.73
C LEU A 148 4.31 2.39 2.61
N ALA A 149 4.30 1.06 2.57
CA ALA A 149 3.46 0.31 1.65
C ALA A 149 2.74 -0.83 2.35
N VAL A 150 1.46 -1.04 2.02
CA VAL A 150 0.64 -2.15 2.52
C VAL A 150 0.03 -2.91 1.35
N LEU A 151 0.26 -4.22 1.32
CA LEU A 151 -0.26 -5.12 0.31
C LEU A 151 -1.60 -5.72 0.76
N LEU A 152 -2.56 -5.74 -0.16
CA LEU A 152 -3.83 -6.43 0.00
C LEU A 152 -4.05 -7.35 -1.21
N ASN A 153 -4.44 -8.60 -1.00
CA ASN A 153 -4.79 -9.47 -2.13
C ASN A 153 -6.13 -9.02 -2.76
N ARG A 154 -6.22 -9.13 -4.08
CA ARG A 154 -7.41 -8.79 -4.86
C ARG A 154 -7.77 -9.98 -5.75
N ALA A 155 -9.03 -10.07 -6.16
CA ALA A 155 -9.44 -10.93 -7.27
C ALA A 155 -8.76 -10.48 -8.57
N ASP A 156 -8.45 -11.44 -9.43
CA ASP A 156 -7.98 -11.19 -10.79
C ASP A 156 -8.74 -12.07 -11.78
N VAL A 157 -8.56 -11.77 -13.07
CA VAL A 157 -9.12 -12.53 -14.19
C VAL A 157 -8.12 -13.52 -14.78
N LEU A 158 -6.96 -13.71 -14.14
CA LEU A 158 -5.90 -14.55 -14.68
C LEU A 158 -6.15 -16.02 -14.32
N ASP A 159 -5.92 -16.88 -15.30
CA ASP A 159 -5.72 -18.32 -15.07
C ASP A 159 -4.22 -18.59 -14.95
N LEU A 160 -3.58 -17.97 -13.94
CA LEU A 160 -2.16 -18.12 -13.66
C LEU A 160 -1.97 -19.14 -12.54
N PRO A 161 -1.26 -20.25 -12.76
CA PRO A 161 -0.94 -21.19 -11.70
C PRO A 161 -0.07 -20.56 -10.61
N ASP A 162 -0.36 -20.86 -9.34
CA ASP A 162 0.36 -20.31 -8.17
C ASP A 162 1.88 -20.55 -8.23
N ASP A 163 2.33 -21.65 -8.84
CA ASP A 163 3.75 -22.01 -8.98
C ASP A 163 4.48 -21.23 -10.08
N GLN A 164 3.74 -20.55 -10.95
CA GLN A 164 4.25 -19.69 -12.02
C GLN A 164 4.07 -18.20 -11.71
N ALA A 165 3.25 -17.88 -10.70
CA ALA A 165 3.02 -16.52 -10.26
C ALA A 165 4.21 -15.99 -9.45
N VAL A 166 4.67 -14.78 -9.79
CA VAL A 166 5.56 -14.01 -8.94
C VAL A 166 4.80 -13.65 -7.67
N SER A 167 5.47 -13.78 -6.52
CA SER A 167 4.87 -13.43 -5.23
C SER A 167 4.61 -11.93 -5.14
N ARG A 168 3.35 -11.54 -4.88
CA ARG A 168 2.95 -10.16 -4.57
C ARG A 168 3.70 -9.58 -3.36
N GLY A 169 4.23 -10.43 -2.47
CA GLY A 169 4.97 -9.99 -1.29
C GLY A 169 6.24 -9.18 -1.62
N THR A 170 6.73 -9.20 -2.86
CA THR A 170 7.87 -8.37 -3.28
C THR A 170 7.50 -6.90 -3.44
N LEU A 171 6.21 -6.58 -3.59
CA LEU A 171 5.72 -5.24 -3.93
C LEU A 171 5.98 -4.22 -2.82
N ALA A 172 5.58 -4.52 -1.57
CA ALA A 172 5.72 -3.56 -0.47
C ALA A 172 7.19 -3.15 -0.22
N PRO A 173 8.16 -4.10 -0.12
CA PRO A 173 9.59 -3.72 0.01
C PRO A 173 10.14 -2.96 -1.19
N ALA A 174 9.71 -3.29 -2.42
CA ALA A 174 10.14 -2.57 -3.62
C ALA A 174 9.62 -1.12 -3.64
N SER A 175 8.34 -0.93 -3.34
CA SER A 175 7.68 0.38 -3.33
C SER A 175 8.27 1.35 -2.33
N VAL A 176 8.57 0.90 -1.10
CA VAL A 176 9.18 1.80 -0.09
C VAL A 176 10.61 2.23 -0.47
N THR A 177 11.30 1.44 -1.29
CA THR A 177 12.59 1.81 -1.89
C THR A 177 12.47 2.58 -3.21
N GLY A 178 11.26 3.01 -3.59
CA GLY A 178 11.00 3.85 -4.76
C GLY A 178 10.72 3.11 -6.07
N THR A 179 10.49 1.78 -6.02
CA THR A 179 10.13 0.98 -7.19
C THR A 179 8.67 0.55 -7.12
N SER A 180 7.77 1.37 -7.66
CA SER A 180 6.34 1.05 -7.78
C SER A 180 6.07 0.10 -8.97
N PRO A 181 5.03 -0.77 -8.88
CA PRO A 181 4.70 -1.69 -9.96
C PRO A 181 4.17 -0.95 -11.21
N SER A 182 4.35 -1.58 -12.39
CA SER A 182 3.95 -1.03 -13.69
C SER A 182 2.91 -1.86 -14.45
N GLY A 183 2.39 -2.94 -13.87
CA GLY A 183 1.23 -3.66 -14.41
C GLY A 183 1.53 -4.66 -15.54
N SER A 184 2.74 -5.23 -15.58
CA SER A 184 3.09 -6.29 -16.54
C SER A 184 3.69 -7.53 -15.89
N GLU A 185 3.60 -7.60 -14.57
CA GLU A 185 4.18 -8.68 -13.78
C GLU A 185 3.25 -9.89 -13.82
N ARG A 186 3.82 -11.10 -13.93
CA ARG A 186 3.06 -12.36 -13.81
C ARG A 186 2.65 -12.56 -12.36
N MET A 187 1.76 -11.70 -11.85
CA MET A 187 1.27 -11.70 -10.48
C MET A 187 -0.25 -11.77 -10.47
N HIS A 188 -0.77 -12.46 -9.46
CA HIS A 188 -2.18 -12.36 -9.09
C HIS A 188 -2.56 -10.94 -8.69
N GLY A 189 -3.86 -10.68 -8.70
CA GLY A 189 -4.45 -9.38 -8.39
C GLY A 189 -4.03 -8.86 -7.02
N PHE A 190 -3.82 -7.56 -6.93
CA PHE A 190 -3.48 -6.87 -5.70
C PHE A 190 -4.10 -5.47 -5.63
N ASN A 191 -4.28 -4.99 -4.41
CA ASN A 191 -4.22 -3.57 -4.11
C ASN A 191 -2.92 -3.31 -3.35
N LEU A 192 -2.22 -2.23 -3.70
CA LEU A 192 -1.04 -1.76 -3.01
C LEU A 192 -1.29 -0.33 -2.57
N LEU A 193 -1.46 -0.13 -1.27
CA LEU A 193 -1.43 1.21 -0.69
C LEU A 193 0.02 1.68 -0.64
N GLU A 194 0.32 2.80 -1.27
CA GLU A 194 1.60 3.50 -1.14
C GLU A 194 1.37 4.84 -0.44
N VAL A 195 2.18 5.11 0.57
CA VAL A 195 2.25 6.39 1.28
C VAL A 195 3.66 6.95 1.10
N SER A 196 3.75 8.22 0.73
CA SER A 196 4.99 8.98 0.57
C SER A 196 4.85 10.39 1.16
N PRO A 197 5.93 11.19 1.20
CA PRO A 197 5.84 12.61 1.55
C PRO A 197 4.86 13.42 0.69
N ASP A 198 4.50 12.94 -0.51
CA ASP A 198 3.61 13.63 -1.44
C ASP A 198 2.12 13.30 -1.20
N GLY A 199 1.82 12.29 -0.39
CA GLY A 199 0.46 11.83 -0.12
C GLY A 199 0.33 10.31 -0.15
N ALA A 200 -0.90 9.84 -0.38
CA ALA A 200 -1.22 8.43 -0.46
C ALA A 200 -1.95 8.09 -1.76
N ARG A 201 -1.71 6.88 -2.27
CA ARG A 201 -2.36 6.34 -3.46
C ARG A 201 -2.53 4.83 -3.34
N VAL A 202 -3.49 4.29 -4.07
CA VAL A 202 -3.72 2.86 -4.23
C VAL A 202 -3.42 2.47 -5.67
N LEU A 203 -2.58 1.46 -5.86
CA LEU A 203 -2.40 0.78 -7.13
C LEU A 203 -3.20 -0.52 -7.12
N SER A 204 -4.16 -0.66 -8.03
CA SER A 204 -5.02 -1.82 -8.18
C SER A 204 -4.71 -2.57 -9.47
N TRP A 205 -4.28 -3.82 -9.34
CA TRP A 205 -4.00 -4.73 -10.46
C TRP A 205 -5.03 -5.85 -10.47
N ASP A 206 -5.70 -6.05 -11.60
CA ASP A 206 -6.69 -7.13 -11.78
C ASP A 206 -6.21 -8.26 -12.71
N GLY A 207 -4.93 -8.24 -13.09
CA GLY A 207 -4.36 -9.17 -14.04
C GLY A 207 -4.27 -8.66 -15.48
N THR A 208 -4.97 -7.57 -15.79
CA THR A 208 -4.98 -6.96 -17.14
C THR A 208 -4.61 -5.48 -17.08
N GLU A 209 -5.17 -4.74 -16.13
CA GLU A 209 -4.98 -3.30 -16.00
C GLU A 209 -4.44 -2.95 -14.61
N LEU A 210 -3.46 -2.05 -14.59
CA LEU A 210 -3.02 -1.38 -13.37
C LEU A 210 -3.67 -0.01 -13.30
N ARG A 211 -4.56 0.19 -12.33
CA ARG A 211 -5.22 1.47 -12.05
C ARG A 211 -4.57 2.13 -10.84
N GLU A 212 -4.24 3.40 -10.96
CA GLU A 212 -3.76 4.23 -9.84
C GLU A 212 -4.89 5.15 -9.37
N THR A 213 -5.21 5.11 -8.09
CA THR A 213 -6.26 5.93 -7.46
C THR A 213 -5.64 6.76 -6.32
N PRO A 214 -5.64 8.10 -6.39
CA PRO A 214 -5.18 8.92 -5.27
C PRO A 214 -6.12 8.75 -4.06
N VAL A 215 -5.56 8.76 -2.86
CA VAL A 215 -6.35 8.82 -1.61
C VAL A 215 -6.46 10.29 -1.21
N PRO A 216 -7.63 10.94 -1.39
CA PRO A 216 -7.78 12.35 -1.10
C PRO A 216 -7.75 12.62 0.42
N PRO A 217 -7.66 13.89 0.85
CA PRO A 217 -7.82 14.24 2.26
C PRO A 217 -9.15 13.75 2.84
N GLY A 218 -9.10 13.14 4.02
CA GLY A 218 -10.24 12.49 4.66
C GLY A 218 -9.93 11.09 5.17
N VAL A 219 -10.96 10.41 5.69
CA VAL A 219 -10.88 9.02 6.17
C VAL A 219 -11.48 8.08 5.14
N HIS A 220 -10.72 7.05 4.80
CA HIS A 220 -10.97 6.07 3.76
C HIS A 220 -10.73 4.64 4.28
N MET A 221 -11.33 3.67 3.60
CA MET A 221 -11.09 2.26 3.87
C MET A 221 -10.85 1.51 2.56
N ILE A 222 -9.93 0.55 2.61
CA ILE A 222 -9.68 -0.38 1.50
C ILE A 222 -9.57 -1.81 2.02
N ALA A 223 -10.00 -2.74 1.19
CA ALA A 223 -9.89 -4.16 1.42
C ALA A 223 -9.52 -4.92 0.13
N HIS A 224 -10.25 -5.97 -0.23
CA HIS A 224 -10.01 -6.73 -1.48
C HIS A 224 -10.57 -6.10 -2.75
N SER A 225 -11.34 -5.02 -2.65
CA SER A 225 -11.94 -4.34 -3.80
C SER A 225 -11.41 -2.91 -3.92
N ASP A 226 -12.16 -2.01 -4.55
CA ASP A 226 -11.71 -0.64 -4.77
C ASP A 226 -11.79 0.18 -3.46
N LEU A 227 -11.11 1.33 -3.42
CA LEU A 227 -11.10 2.25 -2.28
C LEU A 227 -12.53 2.73 -1.98
N ASP A 228 -12.92 2.73 -0.70
CA ASP A 228 -14.26 3.11 -0.23
C ASP A 228 -15.43 2.36 -0.87
N ASP A 229 -15.20 1.14 -1.38
CA ASP A 229 -16.22 0.36 -2.07
C ASP A 229 -17.42 0.01 -1.16
N PRO A 230 -18.63 0.54 -1.44
CA PRO A 230 -19.81 0.30 -0.61
C PRO A 230 -20.34 -1.14 -0.72
N ASP A 231 -19.93 -1.91 -1.73
CA ASP A 231 -20.34 -3.31 -1.86
C ASP A 231 -19.55 -4.23 -0.90
N THR A 232 -18.48 -3.72 -0.28
CA THR A 232 -17.77 -4.42 0.79
C THR A 232 -18.45 -4.18 2.13
N ALA A 233 -19.09 -5.22 2.68
CA ALA A 233 -19.92 -5.14 3.89
C ALA A 233 -19.25 -4.45 5.09
N ARG A 234 -17.96 -4.72 5.33
CA ARG A 234 -17.19 -4.06 6.41
C ARG A 234 -16.90 -2.58 6.15
N ILE A 235 -16.64 -2.20 4.89
CA ILE A 235 -16.47 -0.79 4.50
C ILE A 235 -17.80 -0.08 4.70
N ALA A 236 -18.89 -0.62 4.15
CA ALA A 236 -20.23 -0.06 4.29
C ALA A 236 -20.65 0.13 5.77
N ARG A 237 -20.30 -0.83 6.64
CA ARG A 237 -20.65 -0.76 8.06
C ARG A 237 -19.79 0.23 8.86
N TRP A 238 -18.47 0.21 8.66
CA TRP A 238 -17.52 0.83 9.60
C TRP A 238 -16.87 2.12 9.11
N LEU A 239 -16.82 2.36 7.78
CA LEU A 239 -16.25 3.61 7.26
C LEU A 239 -16.95 4.87 7.81
N PRO A 240 -18.30 4.91 7.97
CA PRO A 240 -18.96 6.04 8.62
C PRO A 240 -18.50 6.27 10.06
N GLU A 241 -18.25 5.19 10.82
CA GLU A 241 -17.81 5.27 12.22
C GLU A 241 -16.38 5.78 12.32
N PHE A 242 -15.46 5.31 11.47
CA PHE A 242 -14.08 5.81 11.41
C PHE A 242 -14.05 7.29 10.99
N ARG A 243 -14.91 7.70 10.05
CA ARG A 243 -15.06 9.13 9.66
C ARG A 243 -15.56 10.01 10.80
N ALA A 244 -16.35 9.47 11.72
CA ALA A 244 -16.80 10.18 12.91
C ALA A 244 -15.71 10.29 14.00
N HIS A 245 -14.61 9.55 13.87
CA HIS A 245 -13.47 9.52 14.81
C HIS A 245 -12.14 9.84 14.11
N PRO A 246 -11.97 11.03 13.49
CA PRO A 246 -10.72 11.41 12.86
C PRO A 246 -9.59 11.61 13.88
N THR A 247 -8.37 11.43 13.43
CA THR A 247 -7.16 11.23 14.24
C THR A 247 -6.45 12.53 14.64
N ARG A 248 -7.17 13.65 14.76
CA ARG A 248 -6.54 14.98 14.89
C ARG A 248 -5.78 15.18 16.21
N ASP A 249 -6.07 14.36 17.20
CA ASP A 249 -5.51 14.45 18.55
C ASP A 249 -4.42 13.39 18.78
N GLU A 250 -3.56 13.57 19.79
CA GLU A 250 -2.46 12.62 20.10
C GLU A 250 -2.97 11.22 20.50
N GLU A 251 -4.19 11.13 21.05
CA GLU A 251 -4.84 9.87 21.47
C GLU A 251 -5.49 9.09 20.31
N TRP A 252 -5.24 9.50 19.06
CA TRP A 252 -5.82 8.86 17.90
C TRP A 252 -5.55 7.35 17.79
N PRO A 253 -4.35 6.82 18.14
CA PRO A 253 -4.10 5.38 18.05
C PRO A 253 -5.10 4.62 18.92
N GLU A 254 -5.27 5.05 20.18
CA GLU A 254 -6.17 4.45 21.15
C GLU A 254 -7.64 4.59 20.71
N SER A 255 -8.01 5.71 20.09
CA SER A 255 -9.35 5.91 19.53
C SER A 255 -9.68 4.85 18.46
N TRP A 256 -8.80 4.67 17.48
CA TRP A 256 -9.00 3.67 16.42
C TRP A 256 -8.85 2.23 16.91
N ILE A 257 -7.97 1.97 17.86
CA ILE A 257 -7.85 0.65 18.52
C ILE A 257 -9.14 0.30 19.26
N ARG A 258 -9.75 1.24 20.00
CA ARG A 258 -11.05 1.01 20.64
C ARG A 258 -12.15 0.74 19.62
N LEU A 259 -12.18 1.47 18.52
CA LEU A 259 -13.15 1.23 17.45
C LEU A 259 -12.94 -0.14 16.79
N LEU A 260 -11.68 -0.54 16.55
CA LEU A 260 -11.34 -1.89 16.08
C LEU A 260 -11.83 -2.96 17.06
N ALA A 261 -11.64 -2.76 18.37
CA ALA A 261 -12.17 -3.64 19.41
C ALA A 261 -13.69 -3.79 19.33
N THR A 262 -14.42 -2.68 19.17
CA THR A 262 -15.88 -2.70 18.97
C THR A 262 -16.27 -3.48 17.72
N THR A 263 -15.48 -3.43 16.65
CA THR A 263 -15.77 -4.24 15.45
C THR A 263 -15.67 -5.74 15.69
N ALA A 264 -14.87 -6.16 16.68
CA ALA A 264 -14.68 -7.56 17.07
C ALA A 264 -15.78 -8.09 18.02
N GLU A 265 -16.77 -7.27 18.39
CA GLU A 265 -17.98 -7.74 19.08
C GLU A 265 -18.94 -8.51 18.14
N LEU A 266 -18.79 -8.31 16.83
CA LEU A 266 -19.46 -9.13 15.84
C LEU A 266 -18.89 -10.55 15.84
N ASP A 267 -19.71 -11.53 15.46
CA ASP A 267 -19.20 -12.88 15.20
C ASP A 267 -18.06 -12.79 14.16
N PRO A 268 -16.90 -13.45 14.37
CA PRO A 268 -15.78 -13.37 13.43
C PRO A 268 -16.12 -13.84 12.01
N THR A 269 -17.20 -14.60 11.83
CA THR A 269 -17.68 -15.08 10.53
C THR A 269 -18.64 -14.11 9.85
N ASP A 270 -19.08 -13.03 10.53
CA ASP A 270 -19.91 -11.98 9.95
C ASP A 270 -19.14 -11.22 8.85
N ASP A 271 -19.78 -11.00 7.70
CA ASP A 271 -19.17 -10.31 6.56
C ASP A 271 -18.71 -8.88 6.91
N ARG A 272 -19.31 -8.26 7.93
CA ARG A 272 -19.00 -6.92 8.43
C ARG A 272 -17.85 -6.92 9.43
N ALA A 273 -17.41 -8.06 9.96
CA ALA A 273 -16.30 -8.12 10.91
C ALA A 273 -14.98 -7.69 10.24
N ILE A 274 -14.17 -6.93 10.98
CA ILE A 274 -12.79 -6.58 10.59
C ILE A 274 -11.82 -7.62 11.14
N ILE A 275 -11.90 -7.93 12.44
CA ILE A 275 -11.23 -9.09 13.05
C ILE A 275 -12.09 -10.32 12.75
N ARG A 276 -11.63 -11.20 11.87
CA ARG A 276 -12.51 -12.17 11.19
C ARG A 276 -11.89 -13.53 10.93
N ASP A 277 -12.78 -14.51 10.76
CA ASP A 277 -12.48 -15.88 10.30
C ASP A 277 -13.12 -16.11 8.92
N ASN A 278 -12.28 -16.27 7.89
CA ASN A 278 -12.74 -16.45 6.52
C ASN A 278 -12.96 -17.93 6.14
N ARG A 279 -12.70 -18.90 7.02
CA ARG A 279 -12.80 -20.33 6.71
C ARG A 279 -14.22 -20.77 6.33
N PRO A 280 -15.30 -20.30 7.00
CA PRO A 280 -16.67 -20.62 6.58
C PRO A 280 -17.03 -20.08 5.20
N HIS A 281 -16.31 -19.04 4.76
CA HIS A 281 -16.44 -18.45 3.42
C HIS A 281 -15.58 -19.15 2.35
N GLY A 282 -14.91 -20.24 2.71
CA GLY A 282 -14.09 -21.04 1.81
C GLY A 282 -12.64 -20.58 1.68
N TYR A 283 -12.16 -19.66 2.53
CA TYR A 283 -10.79 -19.15 2.48
C TYR A 283 -10.01 -19.52 3.75
N PRO A 284 -8.82 -20.11 3.64
CA PRO A 284 -8.03 -20.55 4.79
C PRO A 284 -7.28 -19.37 5.43
N THR A 285 -7.97 -18.28 5.78
CA THR A 285 -7.36 -17.08 6.36
C THR A 285 -8.14 -16.58 7.56
N GLN A 286 -7.43 -16.03 8.53
CA GLN A 286 -7.99 -15.40 9.72
C GLN A 286 -7.20 -14.12 10.01
N SER A 287 -7.79 -13.15 10.71
CA SER A 287 -7.03 -12.00 11.19
C SER A 287 -5.97 -12.46 12.18
N LEU A 288 -4.72 -12.02 12.00
CA LEU A 288 -3.58 -12.46 12.83
C LEU A 288 -2.93 -11.34 13.62
N LEU A 289 -2.87 -10.14 13.03
CA LEU A 289 -2.31 -8.95 13.65
C LEU A 289 -2.94 -7.68 13.08
N TYR A 290 -2.72 -6.57 13.77
CA TYR A 290 -2.92 -5.24 13.21
C TYR A 290 -1.68 -4.37 13.38
N CYS A 291 -1.55 -3.36 12.52
CA CYS A 291 -0.55 -2.32 12.63
C CYS A 291 -1.23 -0.95 12.74
N ILE A 292 -0.66 -0.08 13.55
CA ILE A 292 -0.96 1.35 13.57
C ILE A 292 0.27 2.08 13.06
N ALA A 293 0.09 3.03 12.14
CA ALA A 293 1.19 3.85 11.66
C ALA A 293 0.81 5.30 11.37
N SER A 294 1.78 6.20 11.49
CA SER A 294 1.71 7.60 11.09
C SER A 294 2.93 7.93 10.23
N VAL A 295 2.70 8.52 9.07
CA VAL A 295 3.72 8.98 8.12
C VAL A 295 3.51 10.47 7.93
N GLY A 296 4.56 11.28 8.11
CA GLY A 296 4.45 12.72 7.90
C GLY A 296 5.82 13.39 7.75
N PRO A 297 5.84 14.74 7.74
CA PRO A 297 7.08 15.50 7.63
C PRO A 297 8.09 15.22 8.74
N ASP A 298 7.62 14.87 9.93
CA ASP A 298 8.45 14.64 11.12
C ASP A 298 9.00 13.20 11.22
N GLY A 299 8.57 12.30 10.35
CA GLY A 299 9.04 10.91 10.32
C GLY A 299 7.95 9.88 10.09
N VAL A 300 8.29 8.63 10.41
CA VAL A 300 7.36 7.50 10.41
C VAL A 300 7.35 6.83 11.77
N GLU A 301 6.16 6.63 12.32
CA GLU A 301 5.91 5.76 13.46
C GLU A 301 5.07 4.58 13.01
N VAL A 302 5.46 3.37 13.42
CA VAL A 302 4.70 2.14 13.13
C VAL A 302 4.84 1.18 14.30
N ARG A 303 3.74 0.52 14.65
CA ARG A 303 3.68 -0.51 15.69
C ARG A 303 2.79 -1.64 15.21
N ASP A 304 3.21 -2.88 15.41
CA ASP A 304 2.39 -4.06 15.19
C ASP A 304 1.89 -4.66 16.51
N HIS A 305 0.75 -5.35 16.44
CA HIS A 305 0.15 -6.06 17.56
C HIS A 305 -0.43 -7.38 17.07
N ALA A 306 0.18 -8.49 17.51
CA ALA A 306 -0.37 -9.80 17.29
C ALA A 306 -1.65 -9.98 18.11
N LEU A 307 -2.66 -10.59 17.51
CA LEU A 307 -3.85 -11.00 18.25
C LEU A 307 -3.51 -12.16 19.21
N PRO A 308 -4.21 -12.27 20.35
CA PRO A 308 -4.00 -13.37 21.29
C PRO A 308 -4.30 -14.75 20.67
N ALA A 309 -5.23 -14.80 19.72
CA ALA A 309 -5.49 -15.95 18.86
C ALA A 309 -6.02 -15.50 17.49
N PRO A 310 -5.86 -16.31 16.43
CA PRO A 310 -6.38 -15.99 15.11
C PRO A 310 -7.89 -15.69 15.15
N ALA A 311 -8.28 -14.56 14.55
CA ALA A 311 -9.66 -14.03 14.53
C ALA A 311 -10.26 -13.62 15.90
N HIS A 312 -9.46 -13.54 16.98
CA HIS A 312 -9.97 -13.21 18.31
C HIS A 312 -9.25 -11.98 18.90
N TRP A 313 -10.03 -11.01 19.36
CA TRP A 313 -9.52 -9.77 19.96
C TRP A 313 -8.98 -9.95 21.38
N ALA A 314 -9.63 -10.78 22.18
CA ALA A 314 -9.31 -11.07 23.59
C ALA A 314 -9.70 -12.51 23.94
#